data_AF-A0A821MCV6-F1
#
_entry.id   AF-A0A821MCV6-F1
#
_cell.length_a   1.000
_cell.length_b   1.000
_cell.length_c   1.000
_cell.angle_alpha   90.00
_cell.angle_beta   90.00
_cell.angle_gamma   90.00
#
_symmetry.space_group_name_H-M   'P 1'
#
loop_
_entity.id
_entity.type
_entity.pdbx_description
1 polymer ?
#
loop_
_entity_poly.entity_id
_entity_poly.type
_entity_poly.pdbx_seq_one_letter_code
_entity_poly.pdbx_strand_id
1 'polypeptide(L)' 'MAKPVYQAINRHSPNQSVIVFVPSRKLSRITAIDILTFAAAEQKQDRFLHISTAEIEPFTNELEDQTLKETVLRGVA' A
#
# COMPACT_ATOMS: atom_id res chain seq x y z
N MET A 1 -9.49 -4.88 -10.94
CA MET A 1 -10.23 -3.62 -10.72
C MET A 1 -9.45 -2.68 -9.79
N ALA A 2 -8.17 -2.45 -10.02
CA ALA A 2 -7.35 -1.75 -9.02
C ALA A 2 -7.62 -0.23 -8.96
N LYS A 3 -7.90 0.42 -10.09
CA LYS A 3 -8.20 1.86 -10.13
C LYS A 3 -9.47 2.25 -9.35
N PRO A 4 -10.61 1.54 -9.49
CA PRO A 4 -11.78 1.80 -8.63
C PRO A 4 -11.51 1.60 -7.13
N VAL A 5 -10.66 0.62 -6.75
CA VAL A 5 -10.28 0.40 -5.34
C VAL A 5 -9.53 1.62 -4.80
N TYR A 6 -8.52 2.09 -5.52
CA TYR A 6 -7.77 3.30 -5.15
C TYR A 6 -8.67 4.53 -5.01
N GLN A 7 -9.60 4.72 -5.94
CA GLN A 7 -10.58 5.81 -5.89
C GLN A 7 -11.55 5.68 -4.71
N ALA A 8 -11.97 4.46 -4.37
CA ALA A 8 -12.85 4.21 -3.23
C ALA A 8 -12.15 4.55 -1.91
N ILE A 9 -10.87 4.18 -1.74
CA ILE A 9 -10.04 4.58 -0.59
C ILE A 9 -10.03 6.11 -0.48
N ASN A 10 -9.67 6.80 -1.56
CA ASN A 10 -9.57 8.26 -1.57
C ASN A 10 -10.91 8.96 -1.28
N ARG A 11 -12.03 8.37 -1.70
CA ARG A 11 -13.37 8.97 -1.56
C ARG A 11 -13.95 8.73 -0.17
N HIS A 12 -13.80 7.52 0.35
CA HIS A 12 -14.54 7.08 1.54
C HIS A 12 -13.69 7.04 2.81
N SER A 13 -12.37 6.83 2.67
CA SER A 13 -11.46 6.63 3.80
C SER A 13 -10.05 7.18 3.49
N PRO A 14 -9.90 8.50 3.27
CA PRO A 14 -8.62 9.06 2.80
C PRO A 14 -7.49 8.96 3.83
N ASN A 15 -7.81 9.01 5.13
CA ASN A 15 -6.88 9.08 6.25
C ASN A 15 -7.19 8.04 7.36
N GLN A 16 -8.01 7.04 7.05
CA GLN A 16 -8.39 5.98 8.00
C GLN A 16 -7.99 4.62 7.42
N SER A 17 -7.86 3.63 8.29
CA SER A 17 -7.45 2.26 7.93
C SER A 17 -8.42 1.60 6.95
N VAL A 18 -7.90 0.92 5.93
CA VAL A 18 -8.69 0.18 4.93
C VAL A 18 -8.18 -1.25 4.79
N ILE A 19 -9.11 -2.20 4.63
CA ILE A 19 -8.83 -3.60 4.29
C ILE A 19 -9.44 -3.91 2.92
N VAL A 20 -8.65 -4.47 2.01
CA VAL A 20 -9.09 -4.86 0.65
C VAL A 20 -9.07 -6.38 0.53
N PHE A 21 -10.25 -7.00 0.39
CA PHE A 21 -10.36 -8.43 0.12
C PHE A 21 -10.14 -8.74 -1.36
N VAL A 22 -9.30 -9.74 -1.64
CA VAL A 22 -8.98 -10.19 -3.00
C VAL A 22 -9.27 -11.70 -3.14
N PRO A 23 -9.62 -12.19 -4.35
CA PRO A 23 -10.04 -13.58 -4.52
C PRO A 23 -8.90 -14.60 -4.55
N SER A 24 -7.63 -14.17 -4.53
CA SER A 24 -6.49 -15.09 -4.44
C SER A 24 -5.27 -14.46 -3.78
N ARG A 25 -4.39 -15.31 -3.23
CA ARG A 25 -3.10 -14.91 -2.64
C ARG A 25 -2.27 -14.06 -3.61
N LYS A 26 -2.19 -14.45 -4.88
CA LYS A 26 -1.41 -13.74 -5.91
C LYS A 26 -1.95 -12.32 -6.14
N LEU A 27 -3.26 -12.14 -6.08
CA LEU A 27 -3.90 -10.84 -6.31
C LEU A 27 -3.65 -9.84 -5.18
N SER A 28 -3.32 -10.29 -3.97
CA SER A 28 -2.97 -9.39 -2.85
C SER A 28 -1.77 -8.54 -3.24
N ARG A 29 -0.69 -9.21 -3.65
CA ARG A 29 0.56 -8.57 -4.07
C ARG A 29 0.37 -7.65 -5.27
N ILE A 30 -0.36 -8.11 -6.30
CA ILE A 30 -0.61 -7.30 -7.50
C ILE A 30 -1.42 -6.05 -7.15
N THR A 31 -2.45 -6.19 -6.31
CA THR A 31 -3.31 -5.07 -5.92
C THR A 31 -2.55 -4.05 -5.08
N ALA A 32 -1.67 -4.49 -4.16
CA ALA A 32 -0.82 -3.59 -3.39
C ALA A 32 0.09 -2.74 -4.31
N ILE A 33 0.75 -3.37 -5.28
CA ILE A 33 1.59 -2.68 -6.27
C ILE A 33 0.75 -1.70 -7.11
N ASP A 34 -0.42 -2.11 -7.59
CA ASP A 34 -1.29 -1.24 -8.38
C ASP A 34 -1.73 0.00 -7.58
N ILE A 35 -2.12 -0.17 -6.31
CA ILE A 35 -2.51 0.94 -5.42
C ILE A 35 -1.37 1.96 -5.28
N LEU A 36 -0.15 1.50 -5.04
CA LEU A 36 1.03 2.35 -4.93
C LEU A 36 1.39 3.01 -6.27
N THR A 37 1.19 2.30 -7.38
CA THR A 37 1.42 2.84 -8.73
C THR A 37 0.47 3.99 -9.03
N PHE A 38 -0.82 3.87 -8.66
CA PHE A 38 -1.77 4.99 -8.79
C PHE A 38 -1.43 6.15 -7.85
N ALA A 39 -0.98 5.87 -6.63
CA ALA A 39 -0.52 6.90 -5.71
C ALA A 39 0.69 7.67 -6.25
N ALA A 40 1.66 6.98 -6.84
CA ALA A 40 2.82 7.58 -7.48
C ALA A 40 2.43 8.42 -8.71
N ALA A 41 1.47 7.95 -9.52
CA ALA A 41 0.94 8.72 -10.64
C ALA A 41 0.27 10.04 -10.22
N GLU A 42 -0.26 10.11 -8.99
CA GLU A 42 -0.78 11.35 -8.38
C GLU A 42 0.27 12.15 -7.59
N GLN A 43 1.56 11.81 -7.69
CA GLN A 43 2.67 12.42 -6.92
C GLN A 43 2.48 12.31 -5.39
N LYS A 44 1.75 11.29 -4.94
CA LYS A 44 1.42 11.03 -3.52
C LYS A 44 1.87 9.64 -3.09
N GLN A 45 3.10 9.29 -3.47
CA GLN A 45 3.63 7.93 -3.37
C GLN A 45 3.67 7.33 -1.94
N ASP A 46 3.79 8.18 -0.91
CA ASP A 46 3.91 7.73 0.49
C ASP A 46 2.66 8.06 1.32
N ARG A 47 1.53 8.40 0.66
CA ARG A 47 0.32 8.90 1.34
C ARG A 47 -0.33 7.93 2.34
N PHE A 48 -0.05 6.64 2.19
CA PHE A 48 -0.61 5.59 3.05
C PHE A 48 0.30 5.27 4.23
N LEU A 49 1.52 5.82 4.25
CA LEU A 49 2.42 5.74 5.39
C LEU A 49 2.15 6.92 6.32
N HIS A 50 1.72 6.63 7.54
CA HIS A 50 1.37 7.64 8.55
C HIS A 50 2.46 7.87 9.61
N ILE A 51 3.63 7.26 9.42
CA ILE A 51 4.80 7.36 10.29
C ILE A 51 6.02 7.74 9.45
N SER A 52 7.13 8.11 10.09
CA SER A 52 8.37 8.35 9.35
C SER A 52 8.97 7.04 8.81
N THR A 53 9.77 7.14 7.74
CA THR A 53 10.47 5.96 7.17
C THR A 53 11.44 5.34 8.19
N ALA A 54 12.07 6.16 9.03
CA ALA A 54 12.97 5.70 10.08
C ALA A 54 12.27 4.85 11.16
N GLU A 55 10.99 5.13 11.44
CA GLU A 55 10.21 4.35 12.41
C GLU A 55 9.79 2.98 11.87
N ILE A 56 9.55 2.86 10.56
CA ILE A 56 9.10 1.61 9.95
C ILE A 56 10.26 0.70 9.51
N GLU A 57 11.43 1.29 9.23
CA GLU A 57 12.63 0.58 8.76
C GLU A 57 13.00 -0.66 9.58
N PRO A 58 13.04 -0.63 10.93
CA PRO A 58 13.37 -1.79 11.75
C PRO A 58 12.45 -3.00 11.48
N PHE A 59 11.14 -2.75 11.35
CA PHE A 59 10.16 -3.80 11.09
C PHE A 59 10.26 -4.35 9.67
N THR A 60 10.51 -3.48 8.69
CA THR A 60 10.66 -3.91 7.30
C THR A 60 11.95 -4.69 7.06
N ASN A 61 12.98 -4.52 7.90
CA ASN A 61 14.23 -5.26 7.81
C ASN A 61 14.10 -6.73 8.24
N GLU A 62 13.08 -7.08 9.01
CA GLU A 62 12.78 -8.46 9.41
C GLU A 62 11.99 -9.25 8.36
N LEU A 63 11.50 -8.58 7.30
CA LEU A 63 10.70 -9.21 6.25
C LEU A 63 11.56 -9.96 5.23
N GLU A 64 11.19 -11.20 4.92
CA GLU A 64 11.86 -12.02 3.89
C GLU A 64 11.43 -11.65 2.45
N ASP A 65 10.16 -11.28 2.25
CA ASP A 65 9.63 -10.93 0.94
C ASP A 65 9.98 -9.48 0.57
N GLN A 66 10.85 -9.32 -0.44
CA GLN A 66 11.30 -8.01 -0.92
C GLN A 66 10.15 -7.14 -1.44
N THR A 67 9.17 -7.73 -2.10
CA THR A 67 8.01 -6.96 -2.59
C THR A 67 7.18 -6.46 -1.42
N LEU A 68 6.96 -7.30 -0.41
CA LEU A 68 6.24 -6.89 0.80
C LEU A 68 7.01 -5.77 1.53
N LYS A 69 8.33 -5.86 1.60
CA LYS A 69 9.18 -4.83 2.18
C LYS A 69 8.97 -3.47 1.50
N GLU A 70 9.02 -3.45 0.18
CA GLU A 70 8.84 -2.23 -0.61
C GLU A 70 7.42 -1.64 -0.48
N THR A 71 6.38 -2.48 -0.44
CA THR A 71 5.01 -1.99 -0.32
C THR A 71 4.74 -1.45 1.08
N VAL A 72 5.23 -2.13 2.13
CA VAL A 72 5.03 -1.72 3.53
C VAL A 72 5.76 -0.41 3.83
N LEU A 73 6.95 -0.20 3.26
CA LEU A 73 7.67 1.08 3.32
C LEU A 73 6.87 2.27 2.78
N ARG A 74 5.81 2.02 2.01
CA ARG A 74 4.90 3.05 1.46
C ARG A 74 3.48 2.97 2.05
N GLY A 75 3.28 2.14 3.07
CA GLY A 75 2.04 2.03 3.83
C GLY A 75 1.01 1.03 3.30
N VAL A 76 1.40 0.06 2.47
CA VAL A 76 0.48 -0.97 1.92
C VAL A 76 1.08 -2.38 2.08
N ALA A 77 0.29 -3.36 2.51
CA ALA A 77 0.70 -4.76 2.69
C ALA A 77 -0.09 -5.73 1.81
#